data_AF-A0A956G831-F1
#
_entry.id   AF-A0A956G831-F1
#
_cell.length_a   1.000
_cell.length_b   1.000
_cell.length_c   1.000
_cell.angle_alpha   90.00
_cell.angle_beta   90.00
_cell.angle_gamma   90.00
#
_symmetry.space_group_name_H-M   'P 1'
#
loop_
_entity.id
_entity.type
_entity.pdbx_description
1 polymer ?
#
loop_
_entity_poly.entity_id
_entity_poly.type
_entity_poly.pdbx_seq_one_letter_code
_entity_poly.pdbx_strand_id
1 'polypeptide(L)'
;DVALGARLTVRGLDARAPASAELLGKRYALTRAGDSHLLVLGPQPRSARATLSLLQGGRRYEIHGVRVELGDREMGYPLLMGLVLPAGLLGLVIASLLAAFMSTIDTHTNWGASYLVQDVYKRFIRPDASERSAVRLSRLCIVLQAVLAGVSALFVTSIATVWRFLLGIGAGLGSVSAARWYWWRVTPHAEIMAMAVTTLLAVGLELFCTRELFGGPNGLFLFELPPWARLLTTAIVSLCVWVPVALWGPQNDRAALRRFAERVRPPGPGWRALRAELDLPPPSDRLLASLLRVGAGLVVVYGALFGVGMLLFGRGLLGVALVALAALMLGWILFGRRA
;
A
#
# COMPACT_ATOMS: atom_id res chain seq x y z
N ASP A 1 -26.03 -21.57 3.43
CA ASP A 1 -24.61 -21.42 3.77
C ASP A 1 -23.74 -22.38 2.98
N VAL A 2 -23.23 -21.96 1.83
CA VAL A 2 -22.36 -22.79 0.98
C VAL A 2 -21.11 -21.96 0.71
N ALA A 3 -20.12 -22.08 1.60
CA ALA A 3 -18.84 -21.38 1.54
C ALA A 3 -17.87 -22.03 0.54
N LEU A 4 -16.86 -21.29 0.10
CA LEU A 4 -15.87 -21.64 -0.93
C LEU A 4 -15.40 -23.11 -0.94
N GLY A 5 -15.46 -23.72 -2.12
CA GLY A 5 -15.11 -25.14 -2.32
C GLY A 5 -16.23 -26.12 -1.96
N ALA A 6 -17.40 -25.62 -1.52
CA ALA A 6 -18.52 -26.48 -1.22
C ALA A 6 -19.14 -27.09 -2.48
N ARG A 7 -19.33 -28.40 -2.40
CA ARG A 7 -20.09 -29.20 -3.36
C ARG A 7 -21.56 -29.09 -3.01
N LEU A 8 -22.36 -28.49 -3.89
CA LEU A 8 -23.81 -28.58 -3.77
C LEU A 8 -24.25 -29.89 -4.43
N THR A 9 -24.57 -30.88 -3.61
CA THR A 9 -25.09 -32.17 -4.07
C THR A 9 -26.61 -32.07 -4.13
N VAL A 10 -27.17 -32.14 -5.33
CA VAL A 10 -28.63 -32.16 -5.52
C VAL A 10 -29.05 -33.62 -5.70
N ARG A 11 -29.82 -34.12 -4.72
CA ARG A 11 -30.36 -35.49 -4.71
C ARG A 11 -31.73 -35.51 -5.39
N GLY A 12 -32.03 -36.59 -6.12
CA GLY A 12 -33.36 -36.80 -6.71
C GLY A 12 -33.58 -36.19 -8.10
N LEU A 13 -32.54 -35.66 -8.74
CA LEU A 13 -32.61 -35.31 -10.16
C LEU A 13 -32.56 -36.62 -10.98
N ASP A 14 -33.66 -36.96 -11.67
CA ASP A 14 -33.75 -37.97 -12.75
C ASP A 14 -32.56 -37.95 -13.74
N ALA A 15 -31.91 -39.11 -13.87
CA ALA A 15 -30.62 -39.32 -14.54
C ALA A 15 -30.66 -39.24 -16.07
N ARG A 16 -31.84 -39.14 -16.68
CA ARG A 16 -32.04 -39.16 -18.14
C ARG A 16 -32.23 -37.77 -18.77
N ALA A 17 -32.42 -36.72 -17.96
CA ALA A 17 -32.67 -35.37 -18.46
C ALA A 17 -31.41 -34.48 -18.38
N PRO A 18 -31.10 -33.69 -19.41
CA PRO A 18 -30.04 -32.69 -19.32
C PRO A 18 -30.39 -31.69 -18.21
N ALA A 19 -29.46 -31.48 -17.29
CA ALA A 19 -29.62 -30.58 -16.15
C ALA A 19 -28.55 -29.50 -16.21
N SER A 20 -28.96 -28.25 -15.99
CA SER A 20 -28.05 -27.09 -15.94
C SER A 20 -28.45 -26.16 -14.81
N ALA A 21 -27.49 -25.40 -14.30
CA ALA A 21 -27.71 -24.40 -13.28
C ALA A 21 -27.35 -23.02 -13.81
N GLU A 22 -28.14 -22.01 -13.45
CA GLU A 22 -27.85 -20.62 -13.75
C GLU A 22 -27.64 -19.83 -12.45
N LEU A 23 -26.51 -19.14 -12.36
CA LEU A 23 -26.14 -18.28 -11.24
C LEU A 23 -25.59 -16.96 -11.79
N LEU A 24 -26.17 -15.83 -11.37
CA LEU A 24 -25.79 -14.49 -11.84
C LEU A 24 -25.72 -14.37 -13.38
N GLY A 25 -26.62 -15.05 -14.10
CA GLY A 25 -26.67 -15.04 -15.58
C GLY A 25 -25.61 -15.90 -16.28
N LYS A 26 -24.80 -16.66 -15.53
CA LYS A 26 -23.83 -17.63 -16.09
C LYS A 26 -24.38 -19.06 -15.96
N ARG A 27 -24.29 -19.83 -17.05
CA ARG A 27 -24.69 -21.24 -17.11
C ARG A 27 -23.56 -22.17 -16.67
N TYR A 28 -23.89 -23.13 -15.81
CA TYR A 28 -22.99 -24.16 -15.29
C TYR A 28 -23.55 -25.55 -15.62
N ALA A 29 -22.67 -26.45 -16.07
CA ALA A 29 -23.00 -27.84 -16.31
C ALA A 29 -22.95 -28.65 -14.99
N LEU A 30 -23.93 -29.53 -14.79
CA LEU A 30 -23.97 -30.44 -13.66
C LEU A 30 -23.19 -31.72 -14.00
N THR A 31 -22.23 -32.11 -13.15
CA THR A 31 -21.46 -33.35 -13.33
C THR A 31 -22.05 -34.46 -12.45
N ARG A 32 -22.16 -35.69 -12.95
CA ARG A 32 -22.72 -36.81 -12.17
C ARG A 32 -21.70 -37.34 -11.17
N ALA A 33 -22.11 -37.56 -9.91
CA ALA A 33 -21.29 -38.19 -8.87
C ALA A 33 -22.14 -39.23 -8.11
N GLY A 34 -22.03 -40.51 -8.50
CA GLY A 34 -22.90 -41.58 -7.98
C GLY A 34 -24.36 -41.42 -8.40
N ASP A 35 -25.29 -41.60 -7.45
CA ASP A 35 -26.74 -41.42 -7.63
C ASP A 35 -27.21 -39.96 -7.46
N SER A 36 -26.27 -39.01 -7.41
CA SER A 36 -26.57 -37.58 -7.26
C SER A 36 -25.92 -36.77 -8.39
N HIS A 37 -26.54 -35.65 -8.75
CA HIS A 37 -25.92 -34.67 -9.62
C HIS A 37 -25.17 -33.65 -8.75
N LEU A 38 -23.92 -33.40 -9.12
CA LEU A 38 -23.00 -32.52 -8.42
C LEU A 38 -22.87 -31.21 -9.19
N LEU A 39 -23.25 -30.10 -8.55
CA LEU A 39 -22.86 -28.77 -9.01
C LEU A 39 -21.55 -28.40 -8.33
N VAL A 40 -20.47 -28.40 -9.10
CA VAL A 40 -19.19 -27.84 -8.67
C VAL A 40 -19.21 -26.36 -9.04
N LEU A 41 -19.58 -25.51 -8.07
CA LEU A 41 -19.49 -24.07 -8.24
C LEU A 41 -18.00 -23.68 -8.26
N GLY A 42 -17.51 -23.28 -9.45
CA GLY A 42 -16.19 -22.69 -9.61
C GLY A 42 -16.10 -21.31 -8.92
N PRO A 43 -14.88 -20.83 -8.62
CA PRO A 43 -14.70 -19.64 -7.79
C PRO A 43 -14.96 -18.35 -8.58
N GLN A 44 -16.07 -17.63 -8.32
CA GLN A 44 -16.40 -16.26 -8.81
C GLN A 44 -17.55 -15.62 -7.94
N PRO A 45 -17.79 -14.27 -7.86
CA PRO A 45 -17.27 -13.34 -6.85
C PRO A 45 -18.34 -12.50 -6.05
N ARG A 46 -18.08 -12.25 -4.74
CA ARG A 46 -18.70 -11.32 -3.76
C ARG A 46 -20.10 -11.69 -3.24
N SER A 47 -20.30 -11.39 -1.94
CA SER A 47 -21.47 -11.69 -1.12
C SER A 47 -22.72 -10.97 -1.62
N ALA A 48 -23.29 -11.48 -2.70
CA ALA A 48 -24.66 -11.24 -3.06
C ALA A 48 -25.51 -12.37 -2.46
N ARG A 49 -26.74 -12.05 -2.05
CA ARG A 49 -27.79 -13.07 -2.02
C ARG A 49 -28.20 -13.28 -3.48
N ALA A 50 -27.85 -14.42 -4.03
CA ALA A 50 -28.27 -14.83 -5.36
C ALA A 50 -29.39 -15.87 -5.27
N THR A 51 -30.23 -15.92 -6.30
CA THR A 51 -31.14 -17.04 -6.53
C THR A 51 -30.44 -18.02 -7.46
N LEU A 52 -30.24 -19.26 -7.02
CA LEU A 52 -29.77 -20.34 -7.88
C LEU A 52 -30.99 -20.95 -8.59
N SER A 53 -31.00 -20.93 -9.93
CA SER A 53 -32.04 -21.58 -10.73
C SER A 53 -31.53 -22.93 -11.24
N LEU A 54 -32.18 -24.02 -10.83
CA LEU A 54 -31.94 -25.37 -11.32
C LEU A 54 -33.00 -25.72 -12.35
N LEU A 55 -32.56 -26.12 -13.55
CA LEU A 55 -33.46 -26.57 -14.61
C LEU A 55 -33.32 -28.08 -14.80
N GLN A 56 -34.43 -28.80 -14.65
CA GLN A 56 -34.49 -30.23 -14.90
C GLN A 56 -35.80 -30.64 -15.59
N GLY A 57 -35.69 -31.32 -16.73
CA GLY A 57 -36.88 -31.84 -17.43
C GLY A 57 -37.92 -30.77 -17.75
N GLY A 58 -37.50 -29.52 -17.96
CA GLY A 58 -38.38 -28.37 -18.20
C GLY A 58 -38.95 -27.69 -16.93
N ARG A 59 -38.72 -28.24 -15.72
CA ARG A 59 -39.12 -27.64 -14.45
C ARG A 59 -37.98 -26.81 -13.86
N ARG A 60 -38.32 -25.61 -13.37
CA ARG A 60 -37.39 -24.68 -12.72
C ARG A 60 -37.55 -24.75 -11.20
N TYR A 61 -36.44 -24.94 -10.51
CA TYR A 61 -36.37 -24.87 -9.04
C TYR A 61 -35.49 -23.68 -8.65
N GLU A 62 -35.97 -22.86 -7.71
CA GLU A 62 -35.26 -21.65 -7.27
C GLU A 62 -34.83 -21.78 -5.82
N ILE A 63 -33.54 -21.63 -5.55
CA ILE A 63 -32.98 -21.57 -4.20
C ILE A 63 -32.60 -20.12 -3.93
N HIS A 64 -33.38 -19.44 -3.09
CA HIS A 64 -33.13 -18.05 -2.70
C HIS A 64 -32.09 -17.95 -1.58
N GLY A 65 -31.40 -16.81 -1.52
CA GLY A 65 -30.53 -16.48 -0.38
C GLY A 65 -29.15 -17.16 -0.42
N VAL A 66 -28.69 -17.65 -1.56
CA VAL A 66 -27.35 -18.24 -1.70
C VAL A 66 -26.33 -17.11 -1.54
N ARG A 67 -25.52 -17.17 -0.48
CA ARG A 67 -24.37 -16.28 -0.28
C ARG A 67 -23.17 -16.85 -1.04
N VAL A 68 -22.63 -16.07 -1.97
CA VAL A 68 -21.44 -16.42 -2.77
C VAL A 68 -20.28 -15.53 -2.31
N GLU A 69 -19.09 -16.06 -2.01
CA GLU A 69 -17.96 -15.26 -1.52
C GLU A 69 -16.79 -15.25 -2.52
N LEU A 70 -16.08 -14.12 -2.59
CA LEU A 70 -14.83 -14.02 -3.36
C LEU A 70 -13.75 -14.85 -2.66
N GLY A 71 -13.18 -15.84 -3.36
CA GLY A 71 -12.00 -16.57 -2.89
C GLY A 71 -10.76 -15.68 -2.84
N ASP A 72 -10.54 -14.86 -3.88
CA ASP A 72 -9.50 -13.84 -3.94
C ASP A 72 -10.12 -12.45 -4.08
N ARG A 73 -9.94 -11.61 -3.06
CA ARG A 73 -10.50 -10.24 -3.04
C ARG A 73 -9.88 -9.34 -4.12
N GLU A 74 -8.67 -9.64 -4.56
CA GLU A 74 -7.89 -8.84 -5.52
C GLU A 74 -8.48 -8.92 -6.93
N MET A 75 -9.10 -10.06 -7.29
CA MET A 75 -9.80 -10.24 -8.56
C MET A 75 -11.08 -9.40 -8.72
N GLY A 76 -11.61 -8.83 -7.64
CA GLY A 76 -12.93 -8.18 -7.67
C GLY A 76 -13.04 -7.03 -8.67
N TYR A 77 -11.97 -6.24 -8.84
CA TYR A 77 -11.97 -5.10 -9.75
C TYR A 77 -11.90 -5.52 -11.24
N PRO A 78 -10.97 -6.40 -11.68
CA PRO A 78 -10.97 -6.95 -13.04
C PRO A 78 -12.29 -7.62 -13.45
N LEU A 79 -12.92 -8.34 -12.52
CA LEU A 79 -14.18 -9.04 -12.80
C LEU A 79 -15.34 -8.06 -13.02
N LEU A 80 -15.43 -7.01 -12.20
CA LEU A 80 -16.45 -5.98 -12.34
C LEU A 80 -16.34 -5.26 -13.69
N MET A 81 -15.12 -5.00 -14.15
CA MET A 81 -14.89 -4.41 -15.49
C MET A 81 -15.49 -5.25 -16.59
N GLY A 82 -15.18 -6.55 -16.61
CA GLY A 82 -15.66 -7.45 -17.66
C GLY A 82 -17.18 -7.67 -17.63
N LEU A 83 -17.83 -7.49 -16.47
CA LEU A 83 -19.28 -7.66 -16.31
C LEU A 83 -20.07 -6.40 -16.66
N VAL A 84 -19.50 -5.21 -16.42
CA VAL A 84 -20.25 -3.95 -16.45
C VAL A 84 -19.88 -3.08 -17.66
N LEU A 85 -18.66 -3.18 -18.18
CA LEU A 85 -18.19 -2.27 -19.23
C LEU A 85 -18.46 -2.80 -20.65
N PRO A 86 -18.94 -1.94 -21.58
CA PRO A 86 -19.00 -2.29 -23.00
C PRO A 86 -17.58 -2.39 -23.59
N ALA A 87 -17.43 -3.11 -24.71
CA ALA A 87 -16.13 -3.46 -25.29
C ALA A 87 -15.14 -2.28 -25.45
N GLY A 88 -15.62 -1.12 -25.92
CA GLY A 88 -14.76 0.07 -26.07
C GLY A 88 -14.24 0.62 -24.74
N LEU A 89 -15.12 0.75 -23.74
CA LEU A 89 -14.72 1.21 -22.39
C LEU A 89 -13.89 0.16 -21.65
N LEU A 90 -14.17 -1.13 -21.86
CA LEU A 90 -13.38 -2.22 -21.31
C LEU A 90 -11.92 -2.13 -21.81
N GLY A 91 -11.73 -1.96 -23.12
CA GLY A 91 -10.39 -1.78 -23.71
C GLY A 91 -9.67 -0.55 -23.16
N LEU A 92 -10.36 0.59 -23.03
CA LEU A 92 -9.80 1.81 -22.46
C LEU A 92 -9.35 1.63 -21.01
N VAL A 93 -10.19 0.99 -20.17
CA VAL A 93 -9.87 0.77 -18.76
C VAL A 93 -8.70 -0.21 -18.60
N ILE A 94 -8.67 -1.30 -19.38
CA ILE A 94 -7.54 -2.23 -19.40
C ILE A 94 -6.24 -1.50 -19.79
N ALA A 95 -6.27 -0.70 -20.86
CA ALA A 95 -5.11 0.08 -21.29
C ALA A 95 -4.63 1.05 -20.19
N SER A 96 -5.56 1.74 -19.51
CA SER A 96 -5.24 2.66 -18.41
C SER A 96 -4.60 1.95 -17.22
N LEU A 97 -5.03 0.72 -16.90
CA LEU A 97 -4.44 -0.08 -15.83
C LEU A 97 -3.03 -0.53 -16.19
N LEU A 98 -2.81 -0.99 -17.43
CA LEU A 98 -1.47 -1.33 -17.90
C LEU A 98 -0.56 -0.10 -17.86
N ALA A 99 -1.04 1.07 -18.28
CA ALA A 99 -0.28 2.31 -18.22
C ALA A 99 0.11 2.69 -16.77
N ALA A 100 -0.84 2.64 -15.83
CA ALA A 100 -0.58 2.91 -14.42
C ALA A 100 0.37 1.89 -13.77
N PHE A 101 0.27 0.62 -14.16
CA PHE A 101 1.21 -0.41 -13.74
C PHE A 101 2.62 -0.15 -14.27
N MET A 102 2.75 0.16 -15.57
CA MET A 102 4.04 0.46 -16.20
C MET A 102 4.69 1.72 -15.61
N SER A 103 3.93 2.78 -15.32
CA SER A 103 4.49 3.96 -14.65
C SER A 103 5.04 3.65 -13.25
N THR A 104 4.41 2.70 -12.55
CA THR A 104 4.84 2.27 -11.22
C THR A 104 6.12 1.45 -11.32
N ILE A 105 6.19 0.47 -12.23
CA ILE A 105 7.41 -0.33 -12.44
C ILE A 105 8.58 0.53 -12.89
N ASP A 106 8.35 1.42 -13.86
CA ASP A 106 9.38 2.36 -14.35
C ASP A 106 9.94 3.20 -13.21
N THR A 107 9.07 3.81 -12.39
CA THR A 107 9.50 4.62 -11.24
C THR A 107 10.35 3.82 -10.24
N HIS A 108 9.90 2.62 -9.84
CA HIS A 108 10.61 1.83 -8.82
C HIS A 108 11.94 1.27 -9.33
N THR A 109 11.98 0.76 -10.56
CA THR A 109 13.21 0.24 -11.16
C THR A 109 14.21 1.36 -11.42
N ASN A 110 13.76 2.53 -11.88
CA ASN A 110 14.60 3.70 -12.07
C ASN A 110 15.16 4.25 -10.74
N TRP A 111 14.33 4.36 -9.69
CA TRP A 111 14.78 4.77 -8.35
C TRP A 111 15.81 3.80 -7.78
N GLY A 112 15.52 2.49 -7.80
CA GLY A 112 16.44 1.50 -7.26
C GLY A 112 17.77 1.46 -8.01
N ALA A 113 17.74 1.56 -9.34
CA ALA A 113 18.96 1.64 -10.14
C ALA A 113 19.76 2.91 -9.84
N SER A 114 19.08 4.04 -9.64
CA SER A 114 19.73 5.31 -9.29
C SER A 114 20.40 5.25 -7.92
N TYR A 115 19.78 4.62 -6.92
CA TYR A 115 20.40 4.42 -5.60
C TYR A 115 21.64 3.51 -5.70
N LEU A 116 21.56 2.40 -6.42
CA LEU A 116 22.72 1.52 -6.62
C LEU A 116 23.86 2.23 -7.36
N VAL A 117 23.56 3.07 -8.35
CA VAL A 117 24.59 3.73 -9.13
C VAL A 117 25.16 4.96 -8.44
N GLN A 118 24.34 5.87 -7.91
CA GLN A 118 24.82 7.11 -7.31
C GLN A 118 25.33 6.88 -5.88
N ASP A 119 24.56 6.15 -5.06
CA ASP A 119 24.83 6.05 -3.63
C ASP A 119 25.78 4.92 -3.27
N VAL A 120 25.90 3.90 -4.14
CA VAL A 120 26.84 2.77 -3.94
C VAL A 120 28.00 2.85 -4.92
N TYR A 121 27.73 2.75 -6.23
CA TYR A 121 28.80 2.64 -7.22
C TYR A 121 29.66 3.91 -7.31
N LYS A 122 29.06 5.07 -7.58
CA LYS A 122 29.80 6.33 -7.65
C LYS A 122 30.31 6.79 -6.29
N ARG A 123 29.67 6.43 -5.19
CA ARG A 123 30.14 6.87 -3.87
C ARG A 123 31.32 6.05 -3.33
N PHE A 124 31.29 4.73 -3.50
CA PHE A 124 32.22 3.82 -2.81
C PHE A 124 33.06 2.95 -3.73
N ILE A 125 32.61 2.65 -4.96
CA ILE A 125 33.30 1.71 -5.86
C ILE A 125 34.16 2.46 -6.88
N ARG A 126 33.59 3.46 -7.56
CA ARG A 126 34.28 4.25 -8.59
C ARG A 126 33.81 5.72 -8.57
N PRO A 127 34.39 6.56 -7.68
CA PRO A 127 34.11 7.99 -7.59
C PRO A 127 34.21 8.75 -8.90
N ASP A 128 35.23 8.46 -9.70
CA ASP A 128 35.50 9.14 -10.96
C ASP A 128 34.81 8.48 -12.17
N ALA A 129 33.75 7.69 -11.95
CA ALA A 129 33.02 7.07 -13.05
C ALA A 129 32.37 8.13 -13.95
N SER A 130 32.63 8.04 -15.25
CA SER A 130 31.98 8.90 -16.24
C SER A 130 30.47 8.67 -16.28
N GLU A 131 29.71 9.70 -16.64
CA GLU A 131 28.25 9.61 -16.77
C GLU A 131 27.82 8.52 -17.75
N ARG A 132 28.56 8.30 -18.84
CA ARG A 132 28.29 7.21 -19.79
C ARG A 132 28.48 5.83 -19.15
N SER A 133 29.39 5.68 -18.19
CA SER A 133 29.56 4.43 -17.45
C SER A 133 28.42 4.24 -16.44
N ALA A 134 28.06 5.31 -15.71
CA ALA A 134 26.96 5.30 -14.75
C ALA A 134 25.62 4.94 -15.40
N VAL A 135 25.29 5.54 -16.55
CA VAL A 135 24.05 5.23 -17.29
C VAL A 135 24.03 3.77 -17.79
N ARG A 136 25.17 3.25 -18.26
CA ARG A 136 25.26 1.84 -18.67
C ARG A 136 25.01 0.88 -17.50
N LEU A 137 25.61 1.16 -16.35
CA LEU A 137 25.39 0.37 -15.14
C LEU A 137 23.93 0.51 -14.64
N SER A 138 23.36 1.71 -14.68
CA SER A 138 21.95 1.94 -14.30
C SER A 138 21.00 1.09 -15.13
N ARG A 139 21.17 1.04 -16.47
CA ARG A 139 20.37 0.17 -17.34
C ARG A 139 20.51 -1.31 -17.00
N LEU A 140 21.72 -1.75 -16.64
CA LEU A 140 21.95 -3.13 -16.18
C LEU A 140 21.22 -3.41 -14.86
N CYS A 141 21.29 -2.49 -13.89
CA CYS A 141 20.56 -2.59 -12.63
C CYS A 141 19.05 -2.69 -12.86
N ILE A 142 18.47 -1.89 -13.77
CA ILE A 142 17.04 -1.96 -14.12
C ILE A 142 16.66 -3.36 -14.59
N VAL A 143 17.41 -3.93 -15.54
CA VAL A 143 17.14 -5.28 -16.07
C VAL A 143 17.26 -6.33 -14.96
N LEU A 144 18.31 -6.25 -14.14
CA LEU A 144 18.52 -7.18 -13.03
C LEU A 144 17.40 -7.09 -11.99
N GLN A 145 16.98 -5.88 -11.61
CA GLN A 145 15.88 -5.67 -10.69
C GLN A 145 14.55 -6.17 -11.26
N ALA A 146 14.29 -5.98 -12.55
CA ALA A 146 13.09 -6.49 -13.20
C ALA A 146 13.05 -8.02 -13.20
N VAL A 147 14.18 -8.68 -13.47
CA VAL A 147 14.30 -10.15 -13.38
C VAL A 147 14.07 -10.62 -11.95
N LEU A 148 14.73 -10.02 -10.96
CA LEU A 148 14.54 -10.38 -9.55
C LEU A 148 13.09 -10.18 -9.09
N ALA A 149 12.46 -9.06 -9.46
CA ALA A 149 11.05 -8.81 -9.16
C ALA A 149 10.13 -9.85 -9.82
N GLY A 150 10.38 -10.21 -11.08
CA GLY A 150 9.63 -11.24 -11.79
C GLY A 150 9.76 -12.61 -11.12
N VAL A 151 10.98 -13.00 -10.71
CA VAL A 151 11.23 -14.23 -9.97
C VAL A 151 10.53 -14.20 -8.61
N SER A 152 10.66 -13.11 -7.84
CA SER A 152 9.99 -12.97 -6.54
C SER A 152 8.47 -13.05 -6.66
N ALA A 153 7.87 -12.51 -7.73
CA ALA A 153 6.43 -12.57 -7.97
C ALA A 153 5.90 -14.01 -8.11
N LEU A 154 6.74 -14.97 -8.54
CA LEU A 154 6.35 -16.38 -8.63
C LEU A 154 6.15 -17.04 -7.26
N PHE A 155 6.72 -16.47 -6.20
CA PHE A 155 6.67 -17.01 -4.84
C PHE A 155 5.67 -16.28 -3.94
N VAL A 156 5.13 -15.13 -4.37
CA VAL A 156 4.17 -14.35 -3.59
C VAL A 156 2.76 -14.82 -3.89
N THR A 157 2.05 -15.34 -2.87
CA THR A 157 0.64 -15.74 -3.03
C THR A 157 -0.36 -14.67 -2.62
N SER A 158 0.07 -13.65 -1.86
CA SER A 158 -0.80 -12.59 -1.36
C SER A 158 -0.08 -11.25 -1.32
N ILE A 159 -0.63 -10.28 -2.07
CA ILE A 159 -0.13 -8.90 -2.08
C ILE A 159 -0.30 -8.25 -0.70
N ALA A 160 -1.41 -8.56 -0.01
CA ALA A 160 -1.67 -8.05 1.33
C ALA A 160 -0.61 -8.46 2.36
N THR A 161 -0.03 -9.66 2.24
CA THR A 161 1.06 -10.12 3.11
C THR A 161 2.33 -9.31 2.86
N VAL A 162 2.72 -9.14 1.59
CA VAL A 162 3.88 -8.32 1.21
C VAL A 162 3.71 -6.87 1.67
N TRP A 163 2.53 -6.27 1.46
CA TRP A 163 2.25 -4.91 1.89
C TRP A 163 2.36 -4.72 3.41
N ARG A 164 1.83 -5.66 4.20
CA ARG A 164 1.94 -5.62 5.67
C ARG A 164 3.40 -5.73 6.13
N PHE A 165 4.19 -6.58 5.48
CA PHE A 165 5.61 -6.72 5.75
C PHE A 165 6.38 -5.42 5.44
N LEU A 166 6.15 -4.81 4.27
CA LEU A 166 6.77 -3.54 3.88
C LEU A 166 6.38 -2.39 4.82
N LEU A 167 5.11 -2.32 5.24
CA LEU A 167 4.66 -1.39 6.27
C LEU A 167 5.38 -1.61 7.60
N GLY A 168 5.65 -2.88 7.95
CA GLY A 168 6.44 -3.26 9.12
C GLY A 168 7.83 -2.63 9.12
N ILE A 169 8.56 -2.79 8.01
CA ILE A 169 9.91 -2.21 7.84
C ILE A 169 9.87 -0.68 8.00
N GLY A 170 8.84 -0.03 7.45
CA GLY A 170 8.64 1.42 7.50
C GLY A 170 8.10 1.98 8.82
N ALA A 171 7.53 1.14 9.70
CA ALA A 171 6.69 1.59 10.81
C ALA A 171 7.41 2.52 11.81
N GLY A 172 8.68 2.27 12.11
CA GLY A 172 9.44 3.14 13.03
C GLY A 172 10.16 4.31 12.35
N LEU A 173 10.35 4.26 11.03
CA LEU A 173 11.13 5.25 10.28
C LEU A 173 10.46 6.62 10.19
N GLY A 174 9.13 6.64 10.17
CA GLY A 174 8.37 7.89 10.06
C GLY A 174 8.64 8.84 11.22
N SER A 175 8.77 8.32 12.44
CA SER A 175 8.92 9.13 13.66
C SER A 175 10.24 9.92 13.68
N VAL A 176 11.38 9.25 13.46
CA VAL A 176 12.69 9.91 13.42
C VAL A 176 12.82 10.88 12.25
N SER A 177 12.29 10.47 11.07
CA SER A 177 12.32 11.27 9.85
C SER A 177 11.48 12.56 9.94
N ALA A 178 10.38 12.52 10.69
CA ALA A 178 9.58 13.71 10.98
C ALA A 178 10.22 14.57 12.08
N ALA A 179 10.73 13.94 13.14
CA ALA A 179 11.30 14.63 14.30
C ALA A 179 12.49 15.53 13.91
N ARG A 180 13.33 15.13 12.95
CA ARG A 180 14.52 15.91 12.51
C ARG A 180 14.20 17.34 12.05
N TRP A 181 12.99 17.58 11.54
CA TRP A 181 12.57 18.91 11.10
C TRP A 181 12.25 19.84 12.28
N TYR A 182 11.85 19.28 13.42
CA TYR A 182 11.37 20.04 14.59
C TYR A 182 12.33 19.96 15.78
N TRP A 183 13.31 19.05 15.75
CA TRP A 183 14.25 18.80 16.84
C TRP A 183 15.68 18.59 16.33
N TRP A 184 16.59 19.50 16.67
CA TRP A 184 17.98 19.50 16.17
C TRP A 184 18.85 18.35 16.70
N ARG A 185 18.42 17.66 17.76
CA ARG A 185 19.16 16.54 18.35
C ARG A 185 19.03 15.24 17.56
N VAL A 186 18.14 15.17 16.58
CA VAL A 186 18.08 13.98 15.72
C VAL A 186 19.38 13.90 14.91
N THR A 187 20.12 12.81 15.09
CA THR A 187 21.43 12.60 14.48
C THR A 187 21.35 11.53 13.38
N PRO A 188 22.29 11.51 12.41
CA PRO A 188 22.38 10.44 11.43
C PRO A 188 22.48 9.04 12.07
N HIS A 189 23.14 8.93 13.21
CA HIS A 189 23.22 7.67 13.96
C HIS A 189 21.87 7.23 14.52
N ALA A 190 21.05 8.17 15.01
CA ALA A 190 19.69 7.87 15.46
C ALA A 190 18.83 7.36 14.29
N GLU A 191 18.95 7.96 13.10
CA GLU A 191 18.24 7.51 11.89
C GLU A 191 18.69 6.10 11.46
N ILE A 192 20.00 5.84 11.40
CA ILE A 192 20.54 4.52 11.05
C ILE A 192 20.07 3.46 12.06
N MET A 193 20.05 3.79 13.36
CA MET A 193 19.58 2.86 14.39
C MET A 193 18.08 2.60 14.32
N ALA A 194 17.29 3.63 14.00
CA ALA A 194 15.88 3.43 13.70
C ALA A 194 15.70 2.47 12.50
N MET A 195 16.41 2.70 11.38
CA MET A 195 16.35 1.86 10.18
C MET A 195 16.73 0.40 10.47
N ALA A 196 17.83 0.19 11.20
CA ALA A 196 18.33 -1.14 11.52
C ALA A 196 17.33 -1.88 12.43
N VAL A 197 16.88 -1.25 13.51
CA VAL A 197 15.95 -1.88 14.46
C VAL A 197 14.59 -2.16 13.82
N THR A 198 14.05 -1.24 13.02
CA THR A 198 12.75 -1.49 12.35
C THR A 198 12.85 -2.64 11.36
N THR A 199 13.93 -2.71 10.58
CA THR A 199 14.13 -3.78 9.61
C THR A 199 14.32 -5.13 10.30
N LEU A 200 15.21 -5.21 11.30
CA LEU A 200 15.48 -6.45 12.03
C LEU A 200 14.24 -6.92 12.79
N LEU A 201 13.50 -6.00 13.41
CA LEU A 201 12.29 -6.34 14.15
C LEU A 201 11.15 -6.74 13.21
N ALA A 202 10.96 -6.06 12.07
CA ALA A 202 9.97 -6.46 11.08
C ALA A 202 10.26 -7.86 10.53
N VAL A 203 11.51 -8.18 10.21
CA VAL A 203 11.93 -9.52 9.80
C VAL A 203 11.71 -10.54 10.92
N GLY A 204 12.16 -10.25 12.14
CA GLY A 204 11.97 -11.15 13.28
C GLY A 204 10.50 -11.42 13.62
N LEU A 205 9.65 -10.38 13.59
CA LEU A 205 8.21 -10.52 13.83
C LEU A 205 7.50 -11.24 12.67
N GLU A 206 8.00 -11.18 11.45
CA GLU A 206 7.49 -11.99 10.35
C GLU A 206 7.95 -13.45 10.48
N LEU A 207 9.21 -13.70 10.86
CA LEU A 207 9.74 -15.06 11.00
C LEU A 207 9.19 -15.81 12.21
N PHE A 208 8.99 -15.14 13.34
CA PHE A 208 8.61 -15.81 14.59
C PHE A 208 7.15 -15.60 14.97
N CYS A 209 6.50 -14.54 14.46
CA CYS A 209 5.17 -14.14 14.93
C CYS A 209 4.02 -14.30 13.90
N THR A 210 4.25 -14.99 12.79
CA THR A 210 3.21 -15.35 11.80
C THR A 210 3.15 -16.84 11.53
N ARG A 211 1.94 -17.35 11.29
CA ARG A 211 1.74 -18.75 10.90
C ARG A 211 2.15 -19.05 9.46
N GLU A 212 2.18 -18.01 8.63
CA GLU A 212 2.45 -18.12 7.21
C GLU A 212 3.55 -17.15 6.82
N LEU A 213 4.45 -17.60 5.95
CA LEU A 213 5.50 -16.79 5.35
C LEU A 213 5.28 -16.77 3.84
N PHE A 214 4.94 -15.60 3.29
CA PHE A 214 4.72 -15.37 1.86
C PHE A 214 3.79 -16.39 1.15
N GLY A 215 2.88 -17.04 1.89
CA GLY A 215 1.91 -17.99 1.32
C GLY A 215 2.14 -19.46 1.61
N GLY A 216 3.22 -19.78 2.31
CA GLY A 216 3.48 -21.13 2.82
C GLY A 216 3.41 -21.19 4.36
N PRO A 217 3.31 -22.40 4.94
CA PRO A 217 3.40 -22.58 6.38
C PRO A 217 4.77 -22.13 6.91
N ASN A 218 4.77 -21.42 8.03
CA ASN A 218 5.99 -20.95 8.66
C ASN A 218 6.52 -21.97 9.68
N GLY A 219 7.65 -22.61 9.37
CA GLY A 219 8.31 -23.58 10.26
C GLY A 219 9.01 -22.97 11.48
N LEU A 220 9.22 -21.65 11.51
CA LEU A 220 9.87 -20.93 12.62
C LEU A 220 8.85 -20.24 13.55
N PHE A 221 7.57 -20.47 13.32
CA PHE A 221 6.49 -19.86 14.11
C PHE A 221 6.57 -20.22 15.60
N LEU A 222 6.50 -19.20 16.46
CA LEU A 222 6.49 -19.36 17.91
C LEU A 222 5.10 -19.04 18.49
N PHE A 223 4.56 -17.86 18.19
CA PHE A 223 3.25 -17.40 18.65
C PHE A 223 2.68 -16.37 17.67
N GLU A 224 1.37 -16.12 17.67
CA GLU A 224 0.78 -15.20 16.68
C GLU A 224 0.64 -13.78 17.23
N LEU A 225 1.18 -12.80 16.50
CA LEU A 225 0.87 -11.39 16.73
C LEU A 225 0.01 -10.82 15.61
N PRO A 226 -1.12 -10.17 15.95
CA PRO A 226 -1.92 -9.46 14.96
C PRO A 226 -1.11 -8.44 14.18
N PRO A 227 -1.39 -8.20 12.87
CA PRO A 227 -0.63 -7.25 12.06
C PRO A 227 -0.48 -5.85 12.66
N TRP A 228 -1.55 -5.32 13.26
CA TRP A 228 -1.52 -4.00 13.91
C TRP A 228 -0.58 -3.97 15.12
N ALA A 229 -0.53 -5.07 15.91
CA ALA A 229 0.34 -5.17 17.07
C ALA A 229 1.81 -5.18 16.63
N ARG A 230 2.12 -5.89 15.54
CA ARG A 230 3.49 -5.91 14.98
C ARG A 230 3.96 -4.54 14.52
N LEU A 231 3.08 -3.76 13.88
CA LEU A 231 3.36 -2.38 13.49
C LEU A 231 3.62 -1.48 14.71
N LEU A 232 2.75 -1.55 15.72
CA LEU A 232 2.91 -0.76 16.95
C LEU A 232 4.18 -1.14 17.72
N THR A 233 4.45 -2.44 17.89
CA THR A 233 5.68 -2.92 18.52
C THR A 233 6.90 -2.40 17.78
N THR A 234 6.89 -2.47 16.45
CA THR A 234 8.02 -1.95 15.64
C THR A 234 8.22 -0.44 15.81
N ALA A 235 7.13 0.33 15.81
CA ALA A 235 7.19 1.76 16.03
C ALA A 235 7.66 2.14 17.44
N ILE A 236 7.13 1.49 18.48
CA ILE A 236 7.47 1.76 19.88
C ILE A 236 8.93 1.40 20.15
N VAL A 237 9.38 0.21 19.74
CA VAL A 237 10.76 -0.22 19.94
C VAL A 237 11.73 0.71 19.19
N SER A 238 11.40 1.08 17.95
CA SER A 238 12.19 2.06 17.20
C SER A 238 12.31 3.39 17.96
N LEU A 239 11.19 3.93 18.48
CA LEU A 239 11.19 5.16 19.28
C LEU A 239 12.07 5.05 20.53
N CYS A 240 11.94 3.95 21.26
CA CYS A 240 12.75 3.66 22.44
C CYS A 240 14.24 3.47 22.12
N VAL A 241 14.62 3.23 20.87
CA VAL A 241 16.02 3.12 20.46
C VAL A 241 16.56 4.45 19.95
N TRP A 242 15.89 5.08 18.98
CA TRP A 242 16.45 6.25 18.32
C TRP A 242 16.45 7.50 19.23
N VAL A 243 15.50 7.63 20.16
CA VAL A 243 15.46 8.77 21.09
C VAL A 243 16.67 8.77 22.03
N PRO A 244 17.02 7.66 22.72
CA PRO A 244 18.28 7.58 23.47
C PRO A 244 19.52 7.86 22.62
N VAL A 245 19.57 7.34 21.38
CA VAL A 245 20.70 7.60 20.47
C VAL A 245 20.78 9.07 20.08
N ALA A 246 19.66 9.76 19.91
CA ALA A 246 19.63 11.19 19.64
C ALA A 246 20.09 12.02 20.86
N LEU A 247 19.76 11.58 22.08
CA LEU A 247 20.11 12.28 23.31
C LEU A 247 21.58 12.07 23.73
N TRP A 248 22.07 10.83 23.65
CA TRP A 248 23.35 10.41 24.22
C TRP A 248 24.35 9.84 23.21
N GLY A 249 23.89 9.53 21.99
CA GLY A 249 24.77 9.06 20.93
C GLY A 249 25.64 10.18 20.34
N PRO A 250 26.40 9.88 19.27
CA PRO A 250 27.28 10.86 18.65
C PRO A 250 26.46 12.05 18.11
N GLN A 251 26.86 13.25 18.51
CA GLN A 251 26.11 14.49 18.25
C GLN A 251 26.45 15.10 16.89
N ASN A 252 25.50 15.87 16.35
CA ASN A 252 25.66 16.59 15.09
C ASN A 252 26.77 17.66 15.16
N ASP A 253 27.49 17.83 14.05
CA ASP A 253 28.43 18.95 13.88
C ASP A 253 27.68 20.30 13.99
N ARG A 254 28.16 21.16 14.88
CA ARG A 254 27.58 22.49 15.13
C ARG A 254 27.62 23.37 13.88
N ALA A 255 28.68 23.28 13.07
CA ALA A 255 28.77 24.07 11.85
C ALA A 255 27.73 23.63 10.81
N ALA A 256 27.49 22.32 10.67
CA ALA A 256 26.43 21.80 9.83
C ALA A 256 25.03 22.25 10.30
N LEU A 257 24.75 22.20 11.60
CA LEU A 257 23.48 22.67 12.17
C LEU A 257 23.26 24.17 11.91
N ARG A 258 24.29 25.01 12.06
CA ARG A 258 24.21 26.45 11.76
C ARG A 258 23.82 26.66 10.29
N ARG A 259 24.54 26.05 9.34
CA ARG A 259 24.24 26.16 7.91
C ARG A 259 22.81 25.73 7.57
N PHE A 260 22.34 24.64 8.19
CA PHE A 260 20.97 24.17 8.01
C PHE A 260 19.96 25.18 8.55
N ALA A 261 20.14 25.66 9.78
CA ALA A 261 19.21 26.53 10.46
C ALA A 261 19.13 27.94 9.84
N GLU A 262 20.24 28.46 9.30
CA GLU A 262 20.27 29.73 8.56
C GLU A 262 19.44 29.68 7.28
N ARG A 263 19.51 28.55 6.55
CA ARG A 263 18.79 28.34 5.28
C ARG A 263 17.33 27.99 5.49
N VAL A 264 17.05 27.02 6.36
CA VAL A 264 15.71 26.45 6.52
C VAL A 264 14.86 27.24 7.52
N ARG A 265 15.50 27.90 8.49
CA ARG A 265 14.85 28.62 9.60
C ARG A 265 13.72 27.80 10.23
N PRO A 266 14.02 26.60 10.74
CA PRO A 266 13.00 25.64 11.14
C PRO A 266 12.12 26.19 12.30
N PRO A 267 10.80 25.95 12.26
CA PRO A 267 9.88 26.35 13.31
C PRO A 267 9.91 25.37 14.50
N GLY A 268 9.49 25.85 15.67
CA GLY A 268 9.19 25.00 16.82
C GLY A 268 10.18 25.09 17.99
N PRO A 269 9.80 24.50 19.14
CA PRO A 269 10.52 24.65 20.41
C PRO A 269 11.83 23.88 20.44
N GLY A 270 11.94 22.77 19.69
CA GLY A 270 13.14 21.95 19.67
C GLY A 270 14.39 22.74 19.28
N TRP A 271 14.26 23.70 18.35
CA TRP A 271 15.34 24.57 17.87
C TRP A 271 15.62 25.79 18.75
N ARG A 272 14.80 26.07 19.78
CA ARG A 272 14.88 27.31 20.56
C ARG A 272 16.21 27.49 21.29
N ALA A 273 16.67 26.43 21.98
CA ALA A 273 17.92 26.47 22.73
C ALA A 273 19.12 26.69 21.81
N LEU A 274 19.19 25.95 20.71
CA LEU A 274 20.26 26.07 19.71
C LEU A 274 20.25 27.44 19.01
N ARG A 275 19.07 27.99 18.74
CA ARG A 275 18.91 29.33 18.15
C ARG A 275 19.46 30.42 19.06
N ALA A 276 19.21 30.33 20.36
CA ALA A 276 19.77 31.26 21.34
C ALA A 276 21.29 31.09 21.50
N GLU A 277 21.78 29.84 21.52
CA GLU A 277 23.20 29.52 21.63
C GLU A 277 24.03 30.01 20.44
N LEU A 278 23.50 29.90 19.22
CA LEU A 278 24.23 30.19 17.99
C LEU A 278 23.88 31.52 17.31
N ASP A 279 23.04 32.34 17.95
CA ASP A 279 22.49 33.60 17.44
C ASP A 279 21.87 33.48 16.03
N LEU A 280 20.95 32.50 15.88
CA LEU A 280 20.36 32.16 14.57
C LEU A 280 19.16 33.06 14.25
N PRO A 281 18.86 33.29 12.95
CA PRO A 281 17.72 34.08 12.54
C PRO A 281 16.38 33.52 13.08
N PRO A 282 15.35 34.38 13.21
CA PRO A 282 14.03 33.96 13.66
C PRO A 282 13.46 32.87 12.76
N PRO A 283 12.56 32.02 13.29
CA PRO A 283 11.95 30.95 12.50
C PRO A 283 11.18 31.54 11.32
N SER A 284 11.13 30.79 10.21
CA SER A 284 10.38 31.17 9.01
C SER A 284 8.88 31.32 9.26
N ASP A 285 8.35 30.59 10.26
CA ASP A 285 6.95 30.64 10.62
C ASP A 285 6.71 30.21 12.09
N ARG A 286 5.49 30.44 12.58
CA ARG A 286 5.04 29.87 13.85
C ARG A 286 4.72 28.40 13.65
N LEU A 287 5.08 27.54 14.63
CA LEU A 287 4.82 26.11 14.54
C LEU A 287 3.34 25.79 14.31
N LEU A 288 2.44 26.45 15.04
CA LEU A 288 0.99 26.27 14.88
C LEU A 288 0.54 26.63 13.46
N ALA A 289 1.03 27.74 12.90
CA ALA A 289 0.69 28.13 11.53
C ALA A 289 1.18 27.09 10.50
N SER A 290 2.38 26.55 10.66
CA SER A 290 2.88 25.46 9.82
C SER A 290 2.02 24.20 9.92
N LEU A 291 1.62 23.80 11.14
CA LEU A 291 0.75 22.64 11.35
C LEU A 291 -0.65 22.85 10.75
N LEU A 292 -1.22 24.04 10.88
CA LEU A 292 -2.50 24.38 10.24
C LEU A 292 -2.41 24.31 8.72
N ARG A 293 -1.29 24.74 8.12
CA ARG A 293 -1.08 24.60 6.66
C ARG A 293 -0.89 23.15 6.22
N VAL A 294 -0.23 22.32 7.04
CA VAL A 294 -0.19 20.86 6.78
C VAL A 294 -1.60 20.28 6.84
N GLY A 295 -2.39 20.61 7.86
CA GLY A 295 -3.78 20.19 7.97
C GLY A 295 -4.64 20.64 6.78
N ALA A 296 -4.52 21.90 6.38
CA ALA A 296 -5.18 22.40 5.17
C ALA A 296 -4.73 21.66 3.92
N GLY A 297 -3.43 21.36 3.78
CA GLY A 297 -2.89 20.56 2.67
C GLY A 297 -3.48 19.15 2.63
N LEU A 298 -3.66 18.50 3.78
CA LEU A 298 -4.35 17.20 3.86
C LEU A 298 -5.82 17.32 3.41
N VAL A 299 -6.51 18.38 3.82
CA VAL A 299 -7.88 18.65 3.34
C VAL A 299 -7.93 18.90 1.85
N VAL A 300 -6.95 19.59 1.27
CA VAL A 300 -6.85 19.79 -0.19
C VAL A 300 -6.70 18.44 -0.89
N VAL A 301 -5.73 17.62 -0.47
CA VAL A 301 -5.42 16.34 -1.12
C VAL A 301 -6.60 15.37 -1.00
N TYR A 302 -7.10 15.13 0.22
CA TYR A 302 -8.20 14.20 0.44
C TYR A 302 -9.54 14.74 -0.06
N GLY A 303 -9.79 16.04 0.09
CA GLY A 303 -10.99 16.70 -0.43
C GLY A 303 -11.07 16.64 -1.94
N ALA A 304 -9.97 16.87 -2.65
CA ALA A 304 -9.92 16.68 -4.11
C ALA A 304 -10.11 15.21 -4.50
N LEU A 305 -9.38 14.28 -3.86
CA LEU A 305 -9.46 12.84 -4.15
C LEU A 305 -10.87 12.28 -3.93
N PHE A 306 -11.43 12.45 -2.73
CA PHE A 306 -12.75 11.95 -2.40
C PHE A 306 -13.85 12.76 -3.07
N GLY A 307 -13.66 14.07 -3.25
CA GLY A 307 -14.61 14.92 -3.95
C GLY A 307 -14.81 14.48 -5.40
N VAL A 308 -13.73 14.33 -6.16
CA VAL A 308 -13.79 13.78 -7.53
C VAL A 308 -14.38 12.38 -7.54
N GLY A 309 -13.97 11.50 -6.61
CA GLY A 309 -14.54 10.16 -6.49
C GLY A 309 -16.05 10.19 -6.28
N MET A 310 -16.56 11.04 -5.38
CA MET A 310 -17.99 11.16 -5.08
C MET A 310 -18.80 11.72 -6.25
N LEU A 311 -18.22 12.64 -7.04
CA LEU A 311 -18.83 13.10 -8.29
C LEU A 311 -18.97 11.94 -9.29
N LEU A 312 -17.92 11.14 -9.46
CA LEU A 312 -17.93 9.97 -10.33
C LEU A 312 -18.94 8.90 -9.89
N PHE A 313 -19.15 8.73 -8.58
CA PHE A 313 -20.14 7.80 -8.02
C PHE A 313 -21.56 8.36 -7.95
N GLY A 314 -21.83 9.52 -8.56
CA GLY A 314 -23.17 10.12 -8.62
C GLY A 314 -23.62 10.85 -7.35
N ARG A 315 -22.75 11.01 -6.34
CA ARG A 315 -23.03 11.78 -5.11
C ARG A 315 -22.63 13.24 -5.31
N GLY A 316 -23.33 13.91 -6.23
CA GLY A 316 -23.01 15.24 -6.73
C GLY A 316 -22.76 16.30 -5.65
N LEU A 317 -23.73 16.50 -4.74
CA LEU A 317 -23.64 17.56 -3.72
C LEU A 317 -22.42 17.41 -2.80
N LEU A 318 -22.18 16.20 -2.31
CA LEU A 318 -21.06 15.91 -1.42
C LEU A 318 -19.72 16.00 -2.16
N GLY A 319 -19.69 15.55 -3.43
CA GLY A 319 -18.53 15.71 -4.30
C GLY A 319 -18.17 17.17 -4.53
N VAL A 320 -19.14 18.01 -4.92
CA VAL A 320 -18.94 19.46 -5.11
C VAL A 320 -18.48 20.11 -3.81
N ALA A 321 -19.11 19.79 -2.68
CA ALA A 321 -18.74 20.36 -1.38
C ALA A 321 -17.28 20.06 -1.00
N LEU A 322 -16.82 18.83 -1.20
CA LEU A 322 -15.43 18.44 -0.92
C LEU A 322 -14.42 19.09 -1.87
N VAL A 323 -14.74 19.20 -3.16
CA VAL A 323 -13.89 19.89 -4.14
C VAL A 323 -13.83 21.39 -3.84
N ALA A 324 -14.95 22.01 -3.49
CA ALA A 324 -15.00 23.42 -3.11
C ALA A 324 -14.18 23.68 -1.84
N LEU A 325 -14.30 22.82 -0.82
CA LEU A 325 -13.50 22.90 0.40
C LEU A 325 -12.00 22.77 0.09
N ALA A 326 -11.61 21.84 -0.78
CA ALA A 326 -10.23 21.69 -1.22
C ALA A 326 -9.73 22.97 -1.94
N ALA A 327 -10.53 23.55 -2.84
CA ALA A 327 -10.17 24.78 -3.52
C ALA A 327 -10.02 25.97 -2.55
N LEU A 328 -10.91 26.10 -1.56
CA LEU A 328 -10.84 27.13 -0.52
C LEU A 328 -9.58 27.00 0.33
N MET A 329 -9.26 25.79 0.79
CA MET A 329 -8.05 25.54 1.58
C MET A 329 -6.78 25.76 0.76
N LEU A 330 -6.78 25.42 -0.53
CA LEU A 330 -5.68 25.73 -1.43
C LEU A 330 -5.48 27.23 -1.60
N GLY A 331 -6.58 27.98 -1.80
CA GLY A 331 -6.56 29.44 -1.84
C GLY A 331 -5.99 30.04 -0.55
N TRP A 332 -6.39 29.53 0.61
CA TRP A 332 -5.85 29.97 1.89
C TRP A 332 -4.34 29.69 2.02
N ILE A 333 -3.85 28.55 1.55
CA ILE A 333 -2.41 28.22 1.57
C ILE A 333 -1.61 29.17 0.67
N LEU A 334 -2.10 29.42 -0.56
CA LEU A 334 -1.39 30.20 -1.56
C LEU A 334 -1.41 31.71 -1.27
N PHE A 335 -2.54 32.23 -0.79
CA PHE A 335 -2.76 33.66 -0.65
C PHE A 335 -2.76 34.16 0.81
N GLY A 336 -2.91 33.26 1.79
CA GLY A 336 -2.97 33.62 3.22
C GLY A 336 -1.67 34.13 3.84
N ARG A 337 -0.57 34.23 3.08
CA ARG A 337 0.70 34.86 3.50
C ARG A 337 0.86 36.32 3.08
N ARG A 338 -0.04 36.83 2.22
CA ARG A 338 0.02 38.22 1.70
C ARG A 338 -0.84 39.21 2.48
N ALA A 339 -1.45 38.79 3.59
CA ALA A 339 -2.26 39.62 4.49
C ALA A 339 -1.65 39.59 5.89
#